data_AF-A0A0W8D4U5-F1
#
_entry.id   AF-A0A0W8D4U5-F1
#
_cell.length_a   1.000
_cell.length_b   1.000
_cell.length_c   1.000
_cell.angle_alpha   90.00
_cell.angle_beta   90.00
_cell.angle_gamma   90.00
#
_symmetry.space_group_name_H-M   'P 1'
#
loop_
_entity.id
_entity.type
_entity.pdbx_description
1 polymer ?
#
loop_
_entity_poly.entity_id
_entity_poly.type
_entity_poly.pdbx_seq_one_letter_code
_entity_poly.pdbx_strand_id
1 'polypeptide(L)'
;MADSDTEELLSERGDDDELDSSTLSKWKFVDETLVELGIDDVEQYLLAKARLEVPRVTERLMTRMYGKHSRPLQPELPVEDIVQLWLDPTVLMLTKQHINANLDANEFATVNEVKKLLEVELWLCFYSISPTKFYAKENKKYYPPANKAMKRKRYYTLLNALGTPSAAISNTSDFWNAPFSPDRHLSQAMDAMRRVCSEIGFVNEVSIASLDDDLLRLRSKSVDDLGLTRTRNPAKGFGPVQHGIVSLVTGLFLCSHVASRGETVVDVLRILMRSLCGVSADSQIKLPGVVFALDRGYQSKEVNRQIMECGGIVIGTHKRDRTFPFTYGKIGIQGQTVMTEKGAKTTKWATMKNSVSSTKITSTMCALAYRSGLGSVVLCNTSLKWLALENGRIFRCLDHNKLILTSMETNLQVLKDVCLF
;
A
#
# COMPACT_ATOMS: atom_id res chain seq x y z
N MET A 1 -10.14 28.47 -33.77
CA MET A 1 -9.17 29.11 -32.86
C MET A 1 -9.31 28.40 -31.52
N ALA A 2 -8.47 27.45 -31.09
CA ALA A 2 -7.11 27.10 -31.53
C ALA A 2 -6.14 28.30 -31.47
N ASP A 3 -5.07 28.34 -30.67
CA ASP A 3 -4.56 27.47 -29.58
C ASP A 3 -3.99 28.42 -28.47
N SER A 4 -3.34 28.06 -27.36
CA SER A 4 -2.74 26.80 -26.87
C SER A 4 -2.68 26.78 -25.31
N ASP A 5 -1.97 25.80 -24.73
CA ASP A 5 -1.25 25.82 -23.45
C ASP A 5 -1.95 26.26 -22.14
N THR A 6 -2.32 25.27 -21.33
CA THR A 6 -2.35 25.40 -19.86
C THR A 6 -2.10 24.04 -19.18
N GLU A 7 -1.10 23.28 -19.65
CA GLU A 7 -0.51 22.15 -18.91
C GLU A 7 0.52 22.63 -17.86
N GLU A 8 0.06 23.48 -16.95
CA GLU A 8 0.81 23.88 -15.76
C GLU A 8 -0.11 23.79 -14.53
N LEU A 9 0.46 23.92 -13.33
CA LEU A 9 -0.23 23.70 -12.04
C LEU A 9 -0.52 22.21 -11.73
N LEU A 10 0.53 21.39 -11.81
CA LEU A 10 1.00 20.56 -10.68
C LEU A 10 2.34 19.84 -10.95
N SER A 11 2.96 20.02 -12.11
CA SER A 11 4.26 19.46 -12.50
C SER A 11 5.48 20.20 -11.94
N GLU A 12 5.33 21.46 -11.50
CA GLU A 12 6.44 22.29 -11.03
C GLU A 12 6.20 22.83 -9.62
N ARG A 13 6.49 21.99 -8.62
CA ARG A 13 7.58 22.44 -7.75
C ARG A 13 8.85 22.08 -8.49
N GLY A 14 9.55 23.10 -8.98
CA GLY A 14 10.96 22.92 -9.27
C GLY A 14 11.62 22.47 -7.97
N ASP A 15 12.01 21.20 -7.92
CA ASP A 15 13.26 20.87 -7.26
C ASP A 15 14.31 21.66 -8.05
N ASP A 16 14.64 22.86 -7.57
CA ASP A 16 15.96 23.47 -7.78
C ASP A 16 16.98 22.60 -7.01
N ASP A 17 17.05 21.33 -7.42
CA ASP A 17 18.13 20.40 -7.16
C ASP A 17 19.35 21.02 -7.85
N GLU A 18 20.04 21.85 -7.05
CA GLU A 18 21.36 22.39 -7.33
C GLU A 18 22.19 21.33 -8.03
N LEU A 19 22.71 21.68 -9.22
CA LEU A 19 23.02 20.75 -10.31
C LEU A 19 23.98 19.62 -9.91
N ASP A 20 23.44 18.54 -9.34
CA ASP A 20 24.22 17.46 -8.69
C ASP A 20 24.83 16.48 -9.70
N SER A 21 25.65 17.04 -10.59
CA SER A 21 26.59 16.33 -11.45
C SER A 21 27.52 15.40 -10.65
N SER A 22 27.66 15.62 -9.33
CA SER A 22 28.39 14.69 -8.45
C SER A 22 27.69 13.34 -8.31
N THR A 23 26.38 13.21 -8.55
CA THR A 23 25.68 11.92 -8.44
C THR A 23 25.75 11.09 -9.70
N LEU A 24 25.76 11.69 -10.90
CA LEU A 24 26.03 10.94 -12.13
C LEU A 24 27.42 10.29 -12.13
N SER A 25 28.44 11.01 -11.66
CA SER A 25 29.83 10.50 -11.60
C SER A 25 30.06 9.38 -10.58
N LYS A 26 29.10 9.09 -9.70
CA LYS A 26 29.15 7.95 -8.75
C LYS A 26 28.75 6.62 -9.41
N TRP A 27 28.08 6.65 -10.56
CA TRP A 27 27.68 5.45 -11.29
C TRP A 27 28.84 4.88 -12.11
N LYS A 28 29.03 3.56 -12.02
CA LYS A 28 30.00 2.78 -12.79
C LYS A 28 29.27 1.83 -13.71
N PHE A 29 29.35 2.07 -15.02
CA PHE A 29 28.80 1.15 -16.02
C PHE A 29 29.47 -0.22 -15.91
N VAL A 30 28.67 -1.28 -16.05
CA VAL A 30 29.11 -2.67 -15.94
C VAL A 30 29.08 -3.31 -17.32
N ASP A 31 30.14 -4.02 -17.68
CA ASP A 31 30.20 -4.80 -18.92
C ASP A 31 29.18 -5.95 -18.87
N GLU A 32 28.41 -6.12 -19.95
CA GLU A 32 27.37 -7.15 -20.06
C GLU A 32 27.95 -8.57 -19.87
N THR A 33 29.23 -8.79 -20.16
CA THR A 33 29.94 -10.07 -19.97
C THR A 33 30.24 -10.43 -18.50
N LEU A 34 30.07 -9.49 -17.56
CA LEU A 34 30.41 -9.64 -16.14
C LEU A 34 29.17 -9.64 -15.23
N VAL A 35 28.00 -9.94 -15.77
CA VAL A 35 26.72 -9.99 -15.06
C VAL A 35 26.19 -11.41 -15.03
N GLU A 36 26.60 -12.18 -14.02
CA GLU A 36 25.89 -13.41 -13.64
C GLU A 36 24.44 -13.06 -13.25
N LEU A 37 23.50 -13.73 -13.92
CA LEU A 37 22.09 -13.75 -13.57
C LEU A 37 21.93 -14.65 -12.33
N GLY A 38 21.01 -14.34 -11.42
CA GLY A 38 20.71 -15.22 -10.27
C GLY A 38 19.21 -15.51 -10.10
N ILE A 39 18.37 -14.98 -11.00
CA ILE A 39 17.01 -15.46 -11.24
C ILE A 39 16.92 -15.68 -12.75
N ASP A 40 17.22 -16.91 -13.18
CA ASP A 40 17.06 -17.33 -14.57
C ASP A 40 15.59 -17.62 -14.93
N ASP A 41 14.74 -17.81 -13.92
CA ASP A 41 13.29 -18.01 -14.05
C ASP A 41 12.54 -17.24 -12.95
N VAL A 42 11.86 -16.16 -13.36
CA VAL A 42 11.01 -15.34 -12.48
C VAL A 42 9.82 -16.10 -11.91
N GLU A 43 9.21 -16.95 -12.72
CA GLU A 43 7.99 -17.68 -12.35
C GLU A 43 8.34 -18.75 -11.31
N GLN A 44 9.48 -19.43 -11.47
CA GLN A 44 10.05 -20.32 -10.45
C GLN A 44 10.40 -19.58 -9.16
N TYR A 45 10.98 -18.36 -9.22
CA TYR A 45 11.29 -17.58 -8.01
C TYR A 45 10.03 -17.15 -7.25
N LEU A 46 9.03 -16.60 -7.95
CA LEU A 46 7.74 -16.22 -7.34
C LEU A 46 7.02 -17.44 -6.75
N LEU A 47 7.02 -18.56 -7.46
CA LEU A 47 6.46 -19.83 -6.99
C LEU A 47 7.23 -20.38 -5.77
N ALA A 48 8.55 -20.25 -5.72
CA ALA A 48 9.35 -20.64 -4.57
C ALA A 48 9.03 -19.78 -3.34
N LYS A 49 8.84 -18.47 -3.51
CA LYS A 49 8.35 -17.59 -2.44
C LYS A 49 6.93 -17.96 -2.01
N ALA A 50 6.02 -18.26 -2.94
CA ALA A 50 4.65 -18.71 -2.64
C ALA A 50 4.62 -19.99 -1.79
N ARG A 51 5.43 -20.98 -2.16
CA ARG A 51 5.58 -22.24 -1.41
C ARG A 51 6.12 -22.06 0.02
N LEU A 52 6.73 -20.91 0.33
CA LEU A 52 7.21 -20.56 1.67
C LEU A 52 6.25 -19.63 2.44
N GLU A 53 5.51 -18.76 1.75
CA GLU A 53 4.61 -17.79 2.36
C GLU A 53 3.23 -18.39 2.66
N VAL A 54 2.63 -19.05 1.66
CA VAL A 54 1.26 -19.61 1.75
C VAL A 54 1.09 -20.55 2.94
N PRO A 55 1.95 -21.56 3.21
CA PRO A 55 1.73 -22.47 4.34
C PRO A 55 1.73 -21.76 5.71
N ARG A 56 2.60 -20.75 5.89
CA ARG A 56 2.70 -19.98 7.14
C ARG A 56 1.51 -19.03 7.33
N VAL A 57 1.06 -18.41 6.26
CA VAL A 57 -0.17 -17.59 6.27
C VAL A 57 -1.36 -18.48 6.59
N THR A 58 -1.51 -19.64 5.93
CA THR A 58 -2.59 -20.61 6.20
C THR A 58 -2.56 -21.11 7.64
N GLU A 59 -1.39 -21.45 8.20
CA GLU A 59 -1.25 -21.82 9.61
C GLU A 59 -1.78 -20.72 10.56
N ARG A 60 -1.45 -19.45 10.29
CA ARG A 60 -1.91 -18.31 11.09
C ARG A 60 -3.42 -18.08 10.95
N LEU A 61 -3.95 -18.19 9.73
CA LEU A 61 -5.40 -18.12 9.45
C LEU A 61 -6.14 -19.19 10.26
N MET A 62 -5.75 -20.46 10.12
CA MET A 62 -6.36 -21.58 10.84
C MET A 62 -6.21 -21.45 12.37
N THR A 63 -5.05 -21.02 12.85
CA THR A 63 -4.82 -20.74 14.28
C THR A 63 -5.72 -19.62 14.81
N ARG A 64 -6.00 -18.60 14.00
CA ARG A 64 -6.84 -17.46 14.37
C ARG A 64 -8.34 -17.79 14.30
N MET A 65 -8.76 -18.64 13.37
CA MET A 65 -10.15 -19.09 13.22
C MET A 65 -10.53 -20.17 14.25
N TYR A 66 -9.66 -21.15 14.48
CA TYR A 66 -10.01 -22.36 15.24
C TYR A 66 -9.08 -22.63 16.46
N GLY A 67 -8.03 -21.84 16.66
CA GLY A 67 -7.04 -22.05 17.73
C GLY A 67 -5.97 -23.09 17.39
N LYS A 68 -4.93 -23.17 18.21
CA LYS A 68 -3.74 -24.02 17.99
C LYS A 68 -3.96 -25.55 18.02
N HIS A 69 -5.17 -26.04 18.32
CA HIS A 69 -5.43 -27.44 18.68
C HIS A 69 -6.59 -28.06 17.87
N SER A 70 -6.90 -27.55 16.68
CA SER A 70 -8.20 -27.80 16.03
C SER A 70 -8.12 -28.29 14.59
N ARG A 71 -8.46 -29.57 14.43
CA ARG A 71 -8.89 -30.32 13.22
C ARG A 71 -7.91 -30.43 12.02
N PRO A 72 -8.00 -31.52 11.24
CA PRO A 72 -7.48 -31.55 9.87
C PRO A 72 -8.14 -30.43 9.05
N LEU A 73 -7.44 -29.91 8.04
CA LEU A 73 -8.03 -29.02 7.03
C LEU A 73 -9.32 -29.67 6.49
N GLN A 74 -10.44 -28.96 6.58
CA GLN A 74 -11.63 -29.31 5.84
C GLN A 74 -11.47 -28.75 4.41
N PRO A 75 -11.90 -29.48 3.35
CA PRO A 75 -11.69 -29.05 1.96
C PRO A 75 -12.34 -27.71 1.60
N GLU A 76 -13.31 -27.25 2.40
CA GLU A 76 -14.03 -26.01 2.19
C GLU A 76 -14.14 -25.26 3.53
N LEU A 77 -13.66 -24.01 3.56
CA LEU A 77 -13.88 -23.09 4.68
C LEU A 77 -15.20 -22.32 4.50
N PRO A 78 -16.06 -22.24 5.52
CA PRO A 78 -17.24 -21.37 5.48
C PRO A 78 -16.86 -19.91 5.24
N VAL A 79 -17.56 -19.23 4.32
CA VAL A 79 -17.36 -17.80 4.04
C VAL A 79 -17.56 -16.95 5.31
N GLU A 80 -18.46 -17.38 6.21
CA GLU A 80 -18.69 -16.73 7.50
C GLU A 80 -17.44 -16.72 8.40
N ASP A 81 -16.66 -17.80 8.42
CA ASP A 81 -15.43 -17.88 9.23
C ASP A 81 -14.33 -17.00 8.61
N ILE A 82 -14.24 -16.96 7.28
CA ILE A 82 -13.32 -16.08 6.54
C ILE A 82 -13.64 -14.60 6.80
N VAL A 83 -14.92 -14.22 6.83
CA VAL A 83 -15.33 -12.83 7.17
C VAL A 83 -15.03 -12.51 8.63
N GLN A 84 -15.27 -13.46 9.55
CA GLN A 84 -15.01 -13.26 10.98
C GLN A 84 -13.53 -13.01 11.32
N LEU A 85 -12.59 -13.57 10.56
CA LEU A 85 -11.15 -13.35 10.69
C LEU A 85 -10.79 -11.84 10.72
N TRP A 86 -11.41 -11.06 9.84
CA TRP A 86 -11.18 -9.63 9.65
C TRP A 86 -12.01 -8.75 10.61
N LEU A 87 -13.04 -9.32 11.24
CA LEU A 87 -13.86 -8.66 12.27
C LEU A 87 -13.18 -8.74 13.65
N ASP A 88 -11.93 -8.27 13.73
CA ASP A 88 -11.10 -8.36 14.93
C ASP A 88 -11.77 -7.71 16.16
N PRO A 89 -11.81 -8.39 17.33
CA PRO A 89 -12.44 -7.85 18.53
C PRO A 89 -11.88 -6.50 18.99
N THR A 90 -10.59 -6.23 18.80
CA THR A 90 -9.92 -4.97 19.15
C THR A 90 -10.40 -3.85 18.24
N VAL A 91 -10.39 -4.09 16.93
CA VAL A 91 -10.87 -3.12 15.91
C VAL A 91 -12.33 -2.79 16.16
N LEU A 92 -13.19 -3.82 16.30
CA LEU A 92 -14.62 -3.64 16.63
C LEU A 92 -14.83 -2.87 17.93
N MET A 93 -13.95 -3.06 18.94
CA MET A 93 -14.06 -2.37 20.22
C MET A 93 -13.66 -0.89 20.12
N LEU A 94 -12.59 -0.56 19.40
CA LEU A 94 -12.22 0.82 19.11
C LEU A 94 -13.33 1.55 18.34
N THR A 95 -13.91 0.92 17.31
CA THR A 95 -15.07 1.47 16.59
C THR A 95 -16.28 1.69 17.51
N LYS A 96 -16.60 0.72 18.39
CA LYS A 96 -17.69 0.86 19.36
C LYS A 96 -17.43 1.99 20.38
N GLN A 97 -16.20 2.12 20.86
CA GLN A 97 -15.80 3.18 21.78
C GLN A 97 -15.92 4.57 21.14
N HIS A 98 -15.45 4.73 19.90
CA HIS A 98 -15.59 5.98 19.14
C HIS A 98 -17.06 6.36 18.92
N ILE A 99 -17.90 5.40 18.50
CA ILE A 99 -19.34 5.62 18.34
C ILE A 99 -19.95 6.08 19.67
N ASN A 100 -19.70 5.36 20.76
CA ASN A 100 -20.37 5.64 22.04
C ASN A 100 -19.86 6.93 22.72
N ALA A 101 -18.67 7.41 22.37
CA ALA A 101 -18.19 8.73 22.79
C ALA A 101 -18.91 9.88 22.06
N ASN A 102 -19.56 9.60 20.92
CA ASN A 102 -20.19 10.57 20.03
C ASN A 102 -21.71 10.34 19.86
N LEU A 103 -22.33 9.48 20.68
CA LEU A 103 -23.78 9.31 20.79
C LEU A 103 -24.38 10.24 21.85
N ASP A 104 -25.68 10.53 21.74
CA ASP A 104 -26.43 11.20 22.79
C ASP A 104 -26.36 10.41 24.11
N ALA A 105 -26.36 11.08 25.26
CA ALA A 105 -26.12 10.48 26.59
C ALA A 105 -27.05 9.30 26.98
N ASN A 106 -28.19 9.14 26.29
CA ASN A 106 -29.16 8.06 26.51
C ASN A 106 -29.10 6.95 25.45
N GLU A 107 -28.20 7.04 24.45
CA GLU A 107 -27.98 6.02 23.42
C GLU A 107 -26.60 5.35 23.58
N PHE A 108 -26.54 4.04 23.32
CA PHE A 108 -25.30 3.27 23.35
C PHE A 108 -25.32 2.22 22.24
N ALA A 109 -24.20 1.99 21.56
CA ALA A 109 -24.05 0.94 20.57
C ALA A 109 -23.34 -0.30 21.14
N THR A 110 -23.86 -1.47 20.77
CA THR A 110 -23.24 -2.77 21.07
C THR A 110 -22.27 -3.21 19.98
N VAL A 111 -21.35 -4.14 20.29
CA VAL A 111 -20.47 -4.75 19.26
C VAL A 111 -21.29 -5.42 18.15
N ASN A 112 -22.44 -6.00 18.48
CA ASN A 112 -23.36 -6.60 17.50
C ASN A 112 -23.97 -5.54 16.56
N GLU A 113 -24.24 -4.33 17.04
CA GLU A 113 -24.64 -3.22 16.17
C GLU A 113 -23.50 -2.72 15.28
N VAL A 114 -22.26 -2.69 15.77
CA VAL A 114 -21.10 -2.40 14.92
C VAL A 114 -20.95 -3.46 13.81
N LYS A 115 -21.11 -4.76 14.13
CA LYS A 115 -21.14 -5.83 13.11
C LYS A 115 -22.26 -5.63 12.09
N LYS A 116 -23.47 -5.25 12.52
CA LYS A 116 -24.61 -4.96 11.63
C LYS A 116 -24.44 -3.67 10.81
N LEU A 117 -23.69 -2.69 11.31
CA LEU A 117 -23.31 -1.49 10.56
C LEU A 117 -22.38 -1.89 9.41
N LEU A 118 -21.35 -2.69 9.70
CA LEU A 118 -20.44 -3.25 8.69
C LEU A 118 -21.16 -4.17 7.69
N GLU A 119 -22.14 -4.96 8.14
CA GLU A 119 -23.01 -5.76 7.26
C GLU A 119 -23.73 -4.87 6.24
N VAL A 120 -24.26 -3.71 6.66
CA VAL A 120 -24.88 -2.75 5.73
C VAL A 120 -23.85 -2.20 4.75
N GLU A 121 -22.67 -1.77 5.20
CA GLU A 121 -21.62 -1.27 4.29
C GLU A 121 -21.23 -2.33 3.24
N LEU A 122 -21.09 -3.60 3.62
CA LEU A 122 -20.84 -4.71 2.69
C LEU A 122 -21.97 -4.88 1.67
N TRP A 123 -23.23 -4.76 2.07
CA TRP A 123 -24.36 -4.77 1.13
C TRP A 123 -24.35 -3.55 0.19
N LEU A 124 -23.95 -2.37 0.67
CA LEU A 124 -23.83 -1.17 -0.16
C LEU A 124 -22.73 -1.30 -1.22
N CYS A 125 -21.60 -1.91 -0.85
CA CYS A 125 -20.53 -2.29 -1.78
C CYS A 125 -21.03 -3.31 -2.82
N PHE A 126 -21.65 -4.41 -2.37
CA PHE A 126 -22.16 -5.47 -3.24
C PHE A 126 -23.17 -4.97 -4.28
N TYR A 127 -24.14 -4.14 -3.86
CA TYR A 127 -25.10 -3.52 -4.77
C TYR A 127 -24.57 -2.25 -5.47
N SER A 128 -23.34 -1.81 -5.16
CA SER A 128 -22.71 -0.58 -5.67
C SER A 128 -23.62 0.65 -5.57
N ILE A 129 -24.20 0.87 -4.39
CA ILE A 129 -25.29 1.82 -4.20
C ILE A 129 -25.14 2.67 -2.92
N SER A 130 -25.69 3.89 -2.95
CA SER A 130 -25.68 4.77 -1.77
C SER A 130 -26.72 4.36 -0.72
N PRO A 131 -26.47 4.63 0.59
CA PRO A 131 -27.41 4.29 1.66
C PRO A 131 -28.81 4.89 1.45
N THR A 132 -28.87 6.11 0.89
CA THR A 132 -30.14 6.79 0.59
C THR A 132 -31.02 6.00 -0.36
N LYS A 133 -30.44 5.40 -1.42
CA LYS A 133 -31.18 4.56 -2.37
C LYS A 133 -31.46 3.16 -1.80
N PHE A 134 -30.53 2.59 -1.03
CA PHE A 134 -30.67 1.28 -0.39
C PHE A 134 -31.89 1.23 0.56
N TYR A 135 -32.08 2.28 1.37
CA TYR A 135 -33.21 2.38 2.30
C TYR A 135 -34.48 3.05 1.71
N ALA A 136 -34.52 3.32 0.40
CA ALA A 136 -35.68 3.95 -0.24
C ALA A 136 -36.88 2.97 -0.33
N LYS A 137 -38.11 3.45 -0.13
CA LYS A 137 -39.30 2.59 -0.01
C LYS A 137 -39.59 1.85 -1.33
N GLU A 138 -39.46 2.57 -2.43
CA GLU A 138 -39.58 2.12 -3.82
C GLU A 138 -38.58 1.00 -4.17
N ASN A 139 -37.42 0.96 -3.51
CA ASN A 139 -36.36 0.00 -3.75
C ASN A 139 -36.40 -1.23 -2.84
N LYS A 140 -37.37 -1.31 -1.91
CA LYS A 140 -37.47 -2.39 -0.92
C LYS A 140 -37.49 -3.80 -1.52
N LYS A 141 -38.01 -3.97 -2.75
CA LYS A 141 -38.00 -5.25 -3.48
C LYS A 141 -36.64 -5.62 -4.08
N TYR A 142 -35.78 -4.64 -4.37
CA TYR A 142 -34.44 -4.86 -4.94
C TYR A 142 -33.38 -5.05 -3.86
N TYR A 143 -33.57 -4.47 -2.67
CA TYR A 143 -32.65 -4.59 -1.54
C TYR A 143 -33.31 -5.21 -0.29
N PRO A 144 -33.70 -6.50 -0.31
CA PRO A 144 -34.26 -7.19 0.86
C PRO A 144 -33.46 -7.05 2.17
N PRO A 145 -32.11 -7.03 2.18
CA PRO A 145 -31.33 -6.85 3.42
C PRO A 145 -31.57 -5.51 4.14
N ALA A 146 -32.02 -4.46 3.44
CA ALA A 146 -32.19 -3.11 3.98
C ALA A 146 -33.21 -2.97 5.14
N ASN A 147 -34.00 -4.00 5.42
CA ASN A 147 -34.88 -4.04 6.60
C ASN A 147 -34.51 -5.15 7.60
N LYS A 148 -33.52 -6.01 7.26
CA LYS A 148 -33.07 -7.15 8.07
C LYS A 148 -31.80 -6.85 8.86
N ALA A 149 -30.79 -6.28 8.20
CA ALA A 149 -29.48 -5.98 8.80
C ALA A 149 -29.61 -4.91 9.90
N MET A 150 -30.01 -3.70 9.52
CA MET A 150 -30.22 -2.57 10.43
C MET A 150 -31.37 -1.66 9.95
N LYS A 151 -32.08 -1.01 10.89
CA LYS A 151 -33.09 0.01 10.54
C LYS A 151 -32.41 1.31 10.11
N ARG A 152 -32.88 1.92 9.00
CA ARG A 152 -32.39 3.20 8.44
C ARG A 152 -32.02 4.25 9.51
N LYS A 153 -32.93 4.57 10.44
CA LYS A 153 -32.67 5.60 11.48
C LYS A 153 -31.40 5.28 12.26
N ARG A 154 -31.29 4.06 12.80
CA ARG A 154 -30.15 3.63 13.62
C ARG A 154 -28.85 3.58 12.83
N TYR A 155 -28.89 3.11 11.57
CA TYR A 155 -27.75 3.15 10.67
C TYR A 155 -27.16 4.57 10.54
N TYR A 156 -28.00 5.56 10.22
CA TYR A 156 -27.53 6.95 10.12
C TYR A 156 -27.09 7.53 11.47
N THR A 157 -27.71 7.16 12.60
CA THR A 157 -27.25 7.56 13.94
C THR A 157 -25.82 7.07 14.20
N LEU A 158 -25.52 5.79 13.95
CA LEU A 158 -24.18 5.22 14.16
C LEU A 158 -23.15 5.79 13.16
N LEU A 159 -23.55 5.97 11.89
CA LEU A 159 -22.69 6.56 10.86
C LEU A 159 -22.33 8.02 11.18
N ASN A 160 -23.29 8.80 11.68
CA ASN A 160 -23.04 10.18 12.11
C ASN A 160 -22.10 10.23 13.33
N ALA A 161 -22.26 9.33 14.30
CA ALA A 161 -21.37 9.23 15.45
C ALA A 161 -19.91 8.85 15.07
N LEU A 162 -19.72 8.10 13.98
CA LEU A 162 -18.39 7.89 13.39
C LEU A 162 -17.81 9.15 12.72
N GLY A 163 -18.67 9.98 12.12
CA GLY A 163 -18.28 11.20 11.42
C GLY A 163 -17.96 12.41 12.34
N THR A 164 -18.29 12.33 13.63
CA THR A 164 -17.96 13.36 14.62
C THR A 164 -16.49 13.23 15.05
N PRO A 165 -15.68 14.32 14.98
CA PRO A 165 -14.33 14.33 15.53
C PRO A 165 -14.36 14.14 17.05
N SER A 166 -13.64 13.14 17.54
CA SER A 166 -13.55 12.90 18.98
C SER A 166 -12.71 14.02 19.61
N ALA A 167 -13.36 14.82 20.46
CA ALA A 167 -12.92 16.14 20.96
C ALA A 167 -13.38 17.38 20.17
N ALA A 168 -14.56 17.31 19.53
CA ALA A 168 -15.51 18.42 19.64
C ALA A 168 -16.07 18.53 21.07
N ILE A 169 -15.19 18.62 22.08
CA ILE A 169 -15.57 19.18 23.38
C ILE A 169 -16.07 20.60 23.10
N SER A 170 -17.18 20.94 23.75
CA SER A 170 -17.95 22.17 23.62
C SER A 170 -17.17 23.43 23.25
N ASN A 171 -17.84 24.35 22.56
CA ASN A 171 -17.44 25.76 22.40
C ASN A 171 -17.45 26.54 23.74
N THR A 172 -17.07 25.91 24.85
CA THR A 172 -16.73 26.51 26.14
C THR A 172 -15.31 27.09 26.07
N SER A 173 -15.20 28.14 25.25
CA SER A 173 -14.34 29.34 25.33
C SER A 173 -12.84 29.30 25.71
N ASP A 174 -12.28 28.28 26.36
CA ASP A 174 -11.03 28.47 27.13
C ASP A 174 -9.79 27.74 26.54
N PHE A 175 -9.95 26.87 25.55
CA PHE A 175 -8.84 26.11 24.95
C PHE A 175 -8.80 26.23 23.42
N TRP A 176 -7.66 26.69 22.89
CA TRP A 176 -7.40 26.70 21.46
C TRP A 176 -7.02 25.28 20.98
N ASN A 177 -7.94 24.63 20.28
CA ASN A 177 -7.64 23.39 19.56
C ASN A 177 -6.92 23.74 18.25
N ALA A 178 -5.76 23.13 18.02
CA ALA A 178 -5.00 23.34 16.80
C ALA A 178 -5.82 22.86 15.58
N PRO A 179 -6.07 23.73 14.57
CA PRO A 179 -6.78 23.33 13.38
C PRO A 179 -5.97 22.27 12.63
N PHE A 180 -6.67 21.28 12.06
CA PHE A 180 -6.05 20.16 11.34
C PHE A 180 -5.13 19.28 12.21
N SER A 181 -5.41 19.18 13.51
CA SER A 181 -4.72 18.24 14.39
C SER A 181 -5.09 16.78 14.04
N PRO A 182 -4.16 15.81 14.15
CA PRO A 182 -4.46 14.41 13.85
C PRO A 182 -5.51 13.82 14.80
N ASP A 183 -6.57 13.21 14.25
CA ASP A 183 -7.56 12.51 15.07
C ASP A 183 -6.94 11.25 15.71
N ARG A 184 -6.97 11.21 17.05
CA ARG A 184 -6.36 10.14 17.85
C ARG A 184 -7.09 8.80 17.71
N HIS A 185 -8.41 8.81 17.57
CA HIS A 185 -9.22 7.61 17.47
C HIS A 185 -9.09 6.97 16.08
N LEU A 186 -9.09 7.79 15.03
CA LEU A 186 -8.75 7.37 13.67
C LEU A 186 -7.34 6.78 13.63
N SER A 187 -6.35 7.44 14.26
CA SER A 187 -4.97 6.94 14.34
C SER A 187 -4.88 5.57 15.03
N GLN A 188 -5.60 5.39 16.15
CA GLN A 188 -5.67 4.10 16.86
C GLN A 188 -6.37 3.01 16.03
N ALA A 189 -7.47 3.34 15.36
CA ALA A 189 -8.20 2.39 14.51
C ALA A 189 -7.37 1.95 13.29
N MET A 190 -6.67 2.88 12.63
CA MET A 190 -5.73 2.56 11.56
C MET A 190 -4.60 1.64 12.06
N ASP A 191 -4.04 1.91 13.23
CA ASP A 191 -2.95 1.09 13.78
C ASP A 191 -3.40 -0.32 14.16
N ALA A 192 -4.58 -0.45 14.79
CA ALA A 192 -5.16 -1.75 15.10
C ALA A 192 -5.43 -2.59 13.83
N MET A 193 -6.02 -1.98 12.79
CA MET A 193 -6.27 -2.68 11.53
C MET A 193 -4.96 -3.08 10.82
N ARG A 194 -3.95 -2.19 10.81
CA ARG A 194 -2.63 -2.50 10.25
C ARG A 194 -2.00 -3.74 10.89
N ARG A 195 -2.03 -3.83 12.23
CA ARG A 195 -1.45 -4.96 12.97
C ARG A 195 -2.15 -6.27 12.64
N VAL A 196 -3.48 -6.27 12.59
CA VAL A 196 -4.26 -7.48 12.21
C VAL A 196 -3.85 -7.96 10.82
N CYS A 197 -3.75 -7.05 9.84
CA CYS A 197 -3.31 -7.41 8.49
C CYS A 197 -1.88 -7.96 8.44
N SER A 198 -0.93 -7.34 9.15
CA SER A 198 0.48 -7.76 9.10
C SER A 198 0.75 -9.05 9.88
N GLU A 199 0.14 -9.21 11.05
CA GLU A 199 0.20 -10.44 11.85
C GLU A 199 -0.30 -11.65 11.06
N ILE A 200 -1.33 -11.48 10.23
CA ILE A 200 -1.86 -12.54 9.37
C ILE A 200 -0.95 -12.76 8.15
N GLY A 201 -0.78 -11.73 7.31
CA GLY A 201 -0.26 -11.89 5.96
C GLY A 201 1.26 -11.80 5.80
N PHE A 202 1.98 -11.10 6.68
CA PHE A 202 3.39 -10.80 6.45
C PHE A 202 4.33 -11.88 7.01
N VAL A 203 5.19 -12.42 6.15
CA VAL A 203 6.22 -13.39 6.50
C VAL A 203 7.59 -12.77 6.28
N ASN A 204 8.26 -12.39 7.36
CA ASN A 204 9.63 -11.86 7.31
C ASN A 204 10.58 -12.82 6.56
N GLU A 205 11.61 -12.27 5.91
CA GLU A 205 12.55 -12.98 5.01
C GLU A 205 11.94 -13.62 3.73
N VAL A 206 10.60 -13.72 3.65
CA VAL A 206 9.91 -14.38 2.54
C VAL A 206 9.12 -13.40 1.69
N SER A 207 8.17 -12.65 2.28
CA SER A 207 7.21 -11.83 1.53
C SER A 207 7.89 -10.84 0.58
N ILE A 208 7.27 -10.67 -0.59
CA ILE A 208 7.59 -9.59 -1.53
C ILE A 208 6.54 -8.50 -1.34
N ALA A 209 6.93 -7.42 -0.67
CA ALA A 209 6.08 -6.30 -0.31
C ALA A 209 5.98 -5.28 -1.46
N SER A 210 4.85 -5.23 -2.15
CA SER A 210 4.52 -4.16 -3.10
C SER A 210 4.04 -2.94 -2.34
N LEU A 211 4.68 -1.79 -2.53
CA LEU A 211 4.27 -0.50 -1.96
C LEU A 211 3.65 0.40 -3.05
N ASP A 212 2.43 0.85 -2.85
CA ASP A 212 1.71 1.74 -3.79
C ASP A 212 0.81 2.77 -3.06
N ASP A 213 0.38 3.82 -3.76
CA ASP A 213 -0.57 4.83 -3.27
C ASP A 213 -1.99 4.66 -3.86
N ASP A 214 -3.00 4.65 -2.99
CA ASP A 214 -4.40 4.80 -3.34
C ASP A 214 -4.89 6.20 -2.99
N LEU A 215 -5.70 6.81 -3.85
CA LEU A 215 -6.37 8.07 -3.55
C LEU A 215 -7.81 7.84 -3.13
N LEU A 216 -8.08 7.97 -1.83
CA LEU A 216 -9.43 7.93 -1.30
C LEU A 216 -10.17 9.18 -1.80
N ARG A 217 -11.26 9.02 -2.56
CA ARG A 217 -11.94 10.13 -3.27
C ARG A 217 -12.84 11.00 -2.36
N LEU A 218 -12.34 11.40 -1.20
CA LEU A 218 -13.07 12.13 -0.15
C LEU A 218 -12.88 13.65 -0.29
N ARG A 219 -13.92 14.33 -0.80
CA ARG A 219 -13.90 15.77 -1.09
C ARG A 219 -14.34 16.68 0.07
N SER A 220 -14.95 16.11 1.11
CA SER A 220 -15.48 16.87 2.27
C SER A 220 -14.40 17.71 2.95
N LYS A 221 -14.78 18.87 3.49
CA LYS A 221 -13.91 19.67 4.37
C LYS A 221 -13.54 18.90 5.65
N SER A 222 -14.43 18.04 6.16
CA SER A 222 -14.20 17.25 7.37
C SER A 222 -12.95 16.37 7.33
N VAL A 223 -12.41 16.07 6.15
CA VAL A 223 -11.12 15.37 5.98
C VAL A 223 -9.95 16.22 6.45
N ASP A 224 -10.00 17.54 6.26
CA ASP A 224 -8.99 18.47 6.80
C ASP A 224 -9.08 18.52 8.32
N ASP A 225 -10.30 18.52 8.85
CA ASP A 225 -10.56 18.62 10.29
C ASP A 225 -10.06 17.37 11.06
N LEU A 226 -9.86 16.24 10.38
CA LEU A 226 -9.20 15.02 10.89
C LEU A 226 -7.65 15.06 10.81
N GLY A 227 -7.08 16.15 10.29
CA GLY A 227 -5.63 16.34 10.14
C GLY A 227 -5.00 15.58 8.96
N LEU A 228 -5.79 15.11 7.99
CA LEU A 228 -5.28 14.32 6.86
C LEU A 228 -4.71 15.18 5.72
N THR A 229 -3.67 14.66 5.06
CA THR A 229 -3.11 15.24 3.82
C THR A 229 -4.03 14.92 2.65
N ARG A 230 -4.55 15.95 1.98
CA ARG A 230 -5.33 15.80 0.74
C ARG A 230 -4.53 16.23 -0.48
N THR A 231 -4.56 15.39 -1.51
CA THR A 231 -3.86 15.62 -2.78
C THR A 231 -4.86 15.68 -3.93
N ARG A 232 -4.65 16.62 -4.86
CA ARG A 232 -5.37 16.66 -6.15
C ARG A 232 -4.49 15.99 -7.18
N ASN A 233 -4.89 14.80 -7.64
CA ASN A 233 -4.22 14.08 -8.73
C ASN A 233 -5.16 14.10 -9.95
N PRO A 234 -4.78 14.74 -11.08
CA PRO A 234 -5.65 14.82 -12.26
C PRO A 234 -6.17 13.48 -12.79
N ALA A 235 -5.39 12.39 -12.64
CA ALA A 235 -5.78 11.05 -13.06
C ALA A 235 -6.57 10.27 -11.98
N LYS A 236 -6.14 10.33 -10.70
CA LYS A 236 -6.76 9.56 -9.61
C LYS A 236 -7.99 10.25 -8.97
N GLY A 237 -8.00 11.58 -8.82
CA GLY A 237 -9.10 12.37 -8.24
C GLY A 237 -8.67 13.43 -7.21
N PHE A 238 -9.48 13.63 -6.16
CA PHE A 238 -9.15 14.50 -5.02
C PHE A 238 -9.62 13.90 -3.71
N GLY A 239 -8.74 13.91 -2.70
CA GLY A 239 -8.97 13.44 -1.34
C GLY A 239 -7.66 12.98 -0.69
N PRO A 240 -7.68 12.24 0.43
CA PRO A 240 -6.47 11.83 1.11
C PRO A 240 -5.78 10.63 0.48
N VAL A 241 -4.46 10.57 0.63
CA VAL A 241 -3.61 9.51 0.09
C VAL A 241 -3.46 8.40 1.13
N GLN A 242 -3.78 7.17 0.73
CA GLN A 242 -3.50 5.96 1.48
C GLN A 242 -2.28 5.28 0.87
N HIS A 243 -1.24 5.07 1.66
CA HIS A 243 -0.08 4.28 1.27
C HIS A 243 -0.28 2.85 1.77
N GLY A 244 -0.24 1.86 0.87
CA GLY A 244 -0.56 0.47 1.17
C GLY A 244 0.58 -0.49 0.80
N ILE A 245 0.71 -1.56 1.57
CA ILE A 245 1.59 -2.70 1.26
C ILE A 245 0.75 -3.95 1.02
N VAL A 246 1.02 -4.64 -0.09
CA VAL A 246 0.41 -5.91 -0.49
C VAL A 246 1.50 -6.94 -0.74
N SER A 247 1.29 -8.20 -0.38
CA SER A 247 2.17 -9.30 -0.81
C SER A 247 1.93 -9.60 -2.29
N LEU A 248 2.95 -9.45 -3.15
CA LEU A 248 2.86 -9.85 -4.57
C LEU A 248 2.62 -11.36 -4.76
N VAL A 249 2.86 -12.14 -3.71
CA VAL A 249 2.92 -13.60 -3.75
C VAL A 249 1.59 -14.21 -3.33
N THR A 250 0.94 -13.66 -2.29
CA THR A 250 -0.36 -14.14 -1.79
C THR A 250 -1.53 -13.22 -2.18
N GLY A 251 -1.26 -12.01 -2.68
CA GLY A 251 -2.28 -10.99 -2.93
C GLY A 251 -2.82 -10.32 -1.66
N LEU A 252 -2.39 -10.75 -0.47
CA LEU A 252 -2.90 -10.24 0.80
C LEU A 252 -2.43 -8.82 1.08
N PHE A 253 -3.37 -8.02 1.56
CA PHE A 253 -3.13 -6.69 2.09
C PHE A 253 -2.41 -6.80 3.44
N LEU A 254 -1.21 -6.26 3.54
CA LEU A 254 -0.33 -6.41 4.71
C LEU A 254 -0.46 -5.27 5.70
N CYS A 255 -0.51 -4.03 5.23
CA CYS A 255 -0.79 -2.85 6.06
C CYS A 255 -1.06 -1.61 5.19
N SER A 256 -1.73 -0.59 5.74
CA SER A 256 -1.82 0.74 5.12
C SER A 256 -1.90 1.89 6.10
N HIS A 257 -1.57 3.08 5.62
CA HIS A 257 -1.62 4.31 6.39
C HIS A 257 -2.18 5.45 5.52
N VAL A 258 -3.17 6.17 6.03
CA VAL A 258 -3.69 7.38 5.38
C VAL A 258 -2.86 8.56 5.89
N ALA A 259 -2.12 9.20 4.99
CA ALA A 259 -1.14 10.22 5.36
C ALA A 259 -1.78 11.41 6.07
N SER A 260 -1.24 11.74 7.24
CA SER A 260 -1.54 12.94 8.03
C SER A 260 -0.77 14.14 7.48
N ARG A 261 -1.17 15.35 7.87
CA ARG A 261 -0.49 16.58 7.47
C ARG A 261 0.91 16.67 8.09
N GLY A 262 1.90 16.91 7.23
CA GLY A 262 3.31 17.04 7.62
C GLY A 262 4.10 15.72 7.61
N GLU A 263 3.45 14.57 7.42
CA GLU A 263 4.18 13.30 7.24
C GLU A 263 4.82 13.23 5.85
N THR A 264 6.10 12.85 5.80
CA THR A 264 6.77 12.53 4.54
C THR A 264 6.53 11.08 4.14
N VAL A 265 6.80 10.73 2.88
CA VAL A 265 6.74 9.34 2.39
C VAL A 265 7.64 8.41 3.24
N VAL A 266 8.74 8.91 3.78
CA VAL A 266 9.66 8.13 4.64
C VAL A 266 9.05 7.88 6.02
N ASP A 267 8.30 8.84 6.58
CA ASP A 267 7.63 8.67 7.88
C ASP A 267 6.48 7.68 7.77
N VAL A 268 5.70 7.78 6.69
CA VAL A 268 4.66 6.80 6.34
C VAL A 268 5.28 5.41 6.16
N LEU A 269 6.40 5.30 5.45
CA LEU A 269 7.11 4.03 5.26
C LEU A 269 7.57 3.42 6.60
N ARG A 270 8.09 4.22 7.53
CA ARG A 270 8.45 3.76 8.89
C ARG A 270 7.24 3.26 9.66
N ILE A 271 6.09 3.91 9.56
CA ILE A 271 4.82 3.45 10.17
C ILE A 271 4.40 2.09 9.60
N LEU A 272 4.45 1.93 8.27
CA LEU A 272 4.12 0.67 7.60
C LEU A 272 5.08 -0.45 8.00
N MET A 273 6.39 -0.18 7.97
CA MET A 273 7.45 -1.13 8.35
C MET A 273 7.39 -1.55 9.83
N ARG A 274 7.09 -0.62 10.74
CA ARG A 274 6.83 -0.93 12.17
C ARG A 274 5.68 -1.90 12.32
N SER A 275 4.60 -1.70 11.56
CA SER A 275 3.44 -2.59 11.54
C SER A 275 3.80 -3.97 10.98
N LEU A 276 4.58 -4.06 9.90
CA LEU A 276 5.09 -5.34 9.38
C LEU A 276 5.93 -6.09 10.42
N CYS A 277 6.81 -5.40 11.15
CA CYS A 277 7.68 -6.03 12.15
C CYS A 277 6.99 -6.30 13.50
N GLY A 278 5.81 -5.73 13.76
CA GLY A 278 5.16 -5.77 15.07
C GLY A 278 5.89 -4.98 16.17
N VAL A 279 6.59 -3.90 15.81
CA VAL A 279 7.47 -3.12 16.72
C VAL A 279 7.03 -1.66 16.86
N SER A 280 7.30 -1.05 18.01
CA SER A 280 6.87 0.32 18.33
C SER A 280 7.85 1.40 17.87
N ALA A 281 9.15 1.09 17.84
CA ALA A 281 10.23 2.05 17.56
C ALA A 281 10.98 1.74 16.26
N ASP A 282 11.38 2.78 15.53
CA ASP A 282 12.02 2.64 14.21
C ASP A 282 13.37 1.90 14.28
N SER A 283 14.09 2.02 15.40
CA SER A 283 15.34 1.30 15.67
C SER A 283 15.17 -0.23 15.82
N GLN A 284 13.94 -0.70 15.93
CA GLN A 284 13.60 -2.13 16.02
C GLN A 284 13.16 -2.72 14.68
N ILE A 285 12.98 -1.90 13.63
CA ILE A 285 12.58 -2.38 12.30
C ILE A 285 13.71 -3.21 11.71
N LYS A 286 13.43 -4.49 11.44
CA LYS A 286 14.36 -5.44 10.81
C LYS A 286 13.60 -6.27 9.78
N LEU A 287 13.96 -6.09 8.52
CA LEU A 287 13.31 -6.68 7.35
C LEU A 287 14.33 -7.42 6.46
N PRO A 288 15.24 -8.25 7.02
CA PRO A 288 16.25 -8.95 6.23
C PRO A 288 15.58 -9.80 5.14
N GLY A 289 16.11 -9.76 3.92
CA GLY A 289 15.63 -10.61 2.80
C GLY A 289 14.22 -10.30 2.26
N VAL A 290 13.50 -9.34 2.86
CA VAL A 290 12.21 -8.85 2.37
C VAL A 290 12.44 -7.98 1.15
N VAL A 291 11.76 -8.28 0.05
CA VAL A 291 11.85 -7.50 -1.19
C VAL A 291 10.73 -6.47 -1.23
N PHE A 292 11.09 -5.19 -1.26
CA PHE A 292 10.20 -4.07 -1.49
C PHE A 292 10.14 -3.75 -2.98
N ALA A 293 8.99 -4.02 -3.59
CA ALA A 293 8.70 -3.68 -4.97
C ALA A 293 7.99 -2.32 -5.02
N LEU A 294 8.58 -1.36 -5.73
CA LEU A 294 8.19 0.05 -5.71
C LEU A 294 7.83 0.55 -7.12
N ASP A 295 6.77 1.35 -7.24
CA ASP A 295 6.60 2.23 -8.41
C ASP A 295 7.62 3.38 -8.39
N ARG A 296 7.83 4.01 -9.56
CA ARG A 296 8.65 5.20 -9.77
C ARG A 296 8.31 6.37 -8.86
N GLY A 297 7.07 6.47 -8.34
CA GLY A 297 6.70 7.46 -7.34
C GLY A 297 7.42 7.30 -5.98
N TYR A 298 7.84 6.08 -5.64
CA TYR A 298 8.50 5.75 -4.37
C TYR A 298 10.01 5.56 -4.49
N GLN A 299 10.57 5.54 -5.71
CA GLN A 299 11.98 5.32 -5.98
C GLN A 299 12.85 6.58 -5.70
N SER A 300 12.76 7.13 -4.49
CA SER A 300 13.65 8.20 -4.01
C SER A 300 14.88 7.63 -3.28
N LYS A 301 15.92 8.47 -3.15
CA LYS A 301 17.15 8.14 -2.43
C LYS A 301 16.89 7.84 -0.95
N GLU A 302 15.96 8.57 -0.34
CA GLU A 302 15.62 8.51 1.08
C GLU A 302 14.79 7.27 1.40
N VAL A 303 13.80 6.95 0.55
CA VAL A 303 13.01 5.71 0.66
C VAL A 303 13.90 4.49 0.48
N ASN A 304 14.74 4.49 -0.56
CA ASN A 304 15.65 3.39 -0.85
C ASN A 304 16.67 3.19 0.30
N ARG A 305 17.21 4.29 0.85
CA ARG A 305 18.07 4.25 2.03
C ARG A 305 17.34 3.65 3.25
N GLN A 306 16.12 4.09 3.56
CA GLN A 306 15.34 3.59 4.70
C GLN A 306 15.06 2.08 4.60
N ILE A 307 14.74 1.57 3.39
CA ILE A 307 14.56 0.12 3.16
C ILE A 307 15.84 -0.65 3.43
N MET A 308 16.97 -0.21 2.86
CA MET A 308 18.27 -0.87 3.03
C MET A 308 18.82 -0.77 4.46
N GLU A 309 18.58 0.32 5.17
CA GLU A 309 18.95 0.50 6.59
C GLU A 309 18.28 -0.56 7.48
N CYS A 310 17.06 -0.96 7.15
CA CYS A 310 16.33 -2.03 7.82
C CYS A 310 16.71 -3.45 7.34
N GLY A 311 17.67 -3.59 6.42
CA GLY A 311 18.07 -4.87 5.82
C GLY A 311 17.17 -5.36 4.67
N GLY A 312 16.20 -4.54 4.25
CA GLY A 312 15.32 -4.84 3.13
C GLY A 312 16.01 -4.66 1.78
N ILE A 313 15.42 -5.27 0.76
CA ILE A 313 15.86 -5.21 -0.64
C ILE A 313 14.94 -4.26 -1.40
N VAL A 314 15.50 -3.38 -2.23
CA VAL A 314 14.75 -2.52 -3.15
C VAL A 314 14.68 -3.16 -4.54
N ILE A 315 13.52 -3.11 -5.18
CA ILE A 315 13.35 -3.24 -6.64
C ILE A 315 12.24 -2.30 -7.12
N GLY A 316 12.36 -1.71 -8.31
CA GLY A 316 11.29 -0.89 -8.87
C GLY A 316 11.64 -0.18 -10.16
N THR A 317 10.64 0.45 -10.77
CA THR A 317 10.80 1.28 -11.98
C THR A 317 11.34 2.66 -11.59
N HIS A 318 12.29 3.23 -12.36
CA HIS A 318 12.85 4.55 -12.07
C HIS A 318 12.25 5.61 -12.98
N LYS A 319 12.03 6.83 -12.46
CA LYS A 319 11.64 7.98 -13.29
C LYS A 319 12.80 8.37 -14.23
N ARG A 320 12.48 9.00 -15.37
CA ARG A 320 13.50 9.64 -16.22
C ARG A 320 13.88 10.98 -15.60
N ASP A 321 15.09 11.10 -15.10
CA ASP A 321 15.64 12.33 -14.55
C ASP A 321 17.12 12.52 -14.97
N ARG A 322 17.80 13.49 -14.34
CA ARG A 322 19.19 13.86 -14.61
C ARG A 322 20.21 13.16 -13.71
N THR A 323 19.79 12.39 -12.71
CA THR A 323 20.70 11.75 -11.74
C THR A 323 20.84 10.23 -11.95
N PHE A 324 19.89 9.63 -12.66
CA PHE A 324 19.96 8.24 -13.12
C PHE A 324 20.94 8.08 -14.30
N PRO A 325 21.72 6.98 -14.42
CA PRO A 325 22.77 6.84 -15.44
C PRO A 325 22.26 6.48 -16.84
N PHE A 326 20.95 6.29 -17.00
CA PHE A 326 20.30 5.90 -18.25
C PHE A 326 19.11 6.81 -18.58
N THR A 327 18.87 7.03 -19.86
CA THR A 327 17.68 7.76 -20.35
C THR A 327 17.23 7.28 -21.72
N TYR A 328 16.01 7.64 -22.13
CA TYR A 328 15.44 7.28 -23.43
C TYR A 328 14.35 8.27 -23.86
N GLY A 329 14.14 8.42 -25.18
CA GLY A 329 13.17 9.34 -25.77
C GLY A 329 13.49 10.83 -25.58
N LYS A 330 14.65 11.17 -25.02
CA LYS A 330 15.19 12.53 -24.83
C LYS A 330 16.70 12.53 -25.07
N ILE A 331 17.28 13.70 -25.34
CA ILE A 331 18.73 13.88 -25.41
C ILE A 331 19.30 13.65 -23.99
N GLY A 332 20.31 12.79 -23.88
CA GLY A 332 21.01 12.54 -22.61
C GLY A 332 22.02 13.64 -22.30
N ILE A 333 22.26 13.86 -21.00
CA ILE A 333 23.31 14.78 -20.54
C ILE A 333 24.64 14.04 -20.34
N GLN A 334 25.73 14.80 -20.17
CA GLN A 334 27.07 14.24 -19.98
C GLN A 334 27.09 13.24 -18.80
N GLY A 335 27.55 12.01 -19.06
CA GLY A 335 27.56 10.91 -18.08
C GLY A 335 26.33 9.99 -18.13
N GLN A 336 25.26 10.35 -18.83
CA GLN A 336 24.12 9.44 -19.08
C GLN A 336 24.30 8.64 -20.37
N THR A 337 23.92 7.36 -20.33
CA THR A 337 23.80 6.52 -21.53
C THR A 337 22.37 6.58 -22.07
N VAL A 338 22.23 7.04 -23.32
CA VAL A 338 20.93 7.03 -24.03
C VAL A 338 20.63 5.64 -24.59
N MET A 339 19.41 5.17 -24.37
CA MET A 339 18.88 3.92 -24.92
C MET A 339 17.95 4.22 -26.10
N THR A 340 18.25 3.64 -27.26
CA THR A 340 17.37 3.72 -28.44
C THR A 340 16.17 2.80 -28.27
N GLU A 341 14.94 3.32 -28.37
CA GLU A 341 13.72 2.54 -28.12
C GLU A 341 13.47 1.43 -29.15
N LYS A 342 13.94 1.63 -30.38
CA LYS A 342 13.90 0.65 -31.47
C LYS A 342 15.18 -0.19 -31.48
N GLY A 343 15.04 -1.47 -31.83
CA GLY A 343 16.14 -2.44 -31.97
C GLY A 343 15.92 -3.70 -31.13
N ALA A 344 16.79 -4.70 -31.30
CA ALA A 344 16.72 -5.98 -30.59
C ALA A 344 16.76 -5.82 -29.06
N LYS A 345 16.22 -6.82 -28.33
CA LYS A 345 16.25 -6.88 -26.86
C LYS A 345 17.70 -6.69 -26.33
N THR A 346 17.88 -5.86 -25.30
CA THR A 346 19.19 -5.56 -24.69
C THR A 346 19.02 -5.01 -23.27
N THR A 347 20.05 -5.14 -22.43
CA THR A 347 20.09 -4.68 -21.03
C THR A 347 21.40 -3.99 -20.73
N LYS A 348 21.36 -2.73 -20.29
CA LYS A 348 22.55 -2.02 -19.79
C LYS A 348 22.51 -1.87 -18.28
N TRP A 349 23.69 -1.95 -17.68
CA TRP A 349 23.88 -1.97 -16.23
C TRP A 349 24.84 -0.89 -15.76
N ALA A 350 24.52 -0.28 -14.63
CA ALA A 350 25.43 0.60 -13.89
C ALA A 350 25.26 0.37 -12.39
N THR A 351 26.33 0.57 -11.63
CA THR A 351 26.36 0.34 -10.18
C THR A 351 26.86 1.57 -9.44
N MET A 352 26.26 1.86 -8.29
CA MET A 352 26.68 2.91 -7.38
C MET A 352 26.85 2.31 -5.98
N LYS A 353 28.03 2.50 -5.38
CA LYS A 353 28.24 2.18 -3.96
C LYS A 353 27.46 3.17 -3.12
N ASN A 354 26.59 2.68 -2.25
CA ASN A 354 25.85 3.49 -1.30
C ASN A 354 26.38 3.23 0.11
N SER A 355 26.80 4.28 0.80
CA SER A 355 27.26 4.19 2.19
C SER A 355 26.07 4.34 3.12
N VAL A 356 25.60 3.24 3.69
CA VAL A 356 24.57 3.28 4.74
C VAL A 356 25.23 3.70 6.05
N SER A 357 24.83 4.86 6.57
CA SER A 357 25.61 5.60 7.59
C SER A 357 25.62 4.95 8.97
N SER A 358 24.64 4.11 9.29
CA SER A 358 24.44 3.54 10.61
C SER A 358 25.19 2.23 10.89
N THR A 359 25.63 1.49 9.86
CA THR A 359 26.06 0.07 10.03
C THR A 359 27.39 -0.30 9.38
N LYS A 360 28.11 0.62 8.72
CA LYS A 360 29.27 0.33 7.84
C LYS A 360 28.95 -0.65 6.68
N ILE A 361 27.68 -0.99 6.44
CA ILE A 361 27.29 -1.82 5.31
C ILE A 361 27.33 -0.97 4.04
N THR A 362 28.29 -1.25 3.16
CA THR A 362 28.27 -0.74 1.78
C THR A 362 27.27 -1.57 0.97
N SER A 363 26.05 -1.07 0.81
CA SER A 363 25.11 -1.62 -0.18
C SER A 363 25.49 -1.13 -1.59
N THR A 364 25.12 -1.90 -2.62
CA THR A 364 25.34 -1.50 -4.01
C THR A 364 23.99 -1.33 -4.68
N MET A 365 23.70 -0.11 -5.11
CA MET A 365 22.56 0.14 -5.99
C MET A 365 22.93 -0.22 -7.41
N CYS A 366 22.02 -0.89 -8.11
CA CYS A 366 22.16 -1.30 -9.50
C CYS A 366 21.05 -0.62 -10.31
N ALA A 367 21.47 0.20 -11.27
CA ALA A 367 20.62 0.77 -12.30
C ALA A 367 20.60 -0.18 -13.50
N LEU A 368 19.41 -0.42 -14.02
CA LEU A 368 19.15 -1.17 -15.24
C LEU A 368 18.42 -0.28 -16.25
N ALA A 369 18.78 -0.42 -17.53
CA ALA A 369 17.92 -0.03 -18.64
C ALA A 369 17.66 -1.24 -19.54
N TYR A 370 16.40 -1.68 -19.60
CA TYR A 370 15.94 -2.82 -20.39
C TYR A 370 15.20 -2.35 -21.63
N ARG A 371 15.60 -2.83 -22.81
CA ARG A 371 14.82 -2.70 -24.06
C ARG A 371 14.14 -4.02 -24.37
N SER A 372 12.83 -3.99 -24.60
CA SER A 372 12.01 -5.19 -24.81
C SER A 372 12.19 -5.88 -26.17
N GLY A 373 12.71 -5.17 -27.18
CA GLY A 373 12.64 -5.58 -28.58
C GLY A 373 11.32 -5.23 -29.27
N LEU A 374 10.29 -4.84 -28.50
CA LEU A 374 8.94 -4.50 -28.98
C LEU A 374 8.66 -2.99 -28.97
N GLY A 375 9.72 -2.17 -29.00
CA GLY A 375 9.60 -0.70 -29.02
C GLY A 375 9.40 -0.05 -27.64
N SER A 376 9.66 -0.74 -26.54
CA SER A 376 9.61 -0.17 -25.19
C SER A 376 10.95 -0.28 -24.44
N VAL A 377 11.27 0.76 -23.68
CA VAL A 377 12.40 0.82 -22.74
C VAL A 377 11.87 1.05 -21.34
N VAL A 378 12.41 0.32 -20.37
CA VAL A 378 12.12 0.46 -18.94
C VAL A 378 13.42 0.75 -18.20
N LEU A 379 13.38 1.72 -17.29
CA LEU A 379 14.47 2.00 -16.35
C LEU A 379 14.09 1.39 -15.00
N CYS A 380 15.02 0.68 -14.37
CA CYS A 380 14.79 0.02 -13.09
C CYS A 380 15.95 0.25 -12.13
N ASN A 381 15.65 0.29 -10.84
CA ASN A 381 16.62 0.46 -9.77
C ASN A 381 16.45 -0.66 -8.73
N THR A 382 17.55 -1.23 -8.26
CA THR A 382 17.52 -2.31 -7.26
C THR A 382 18.74 -2.30 -6.35
N SER A 383 18.62 -2.85 -5.14
CA SER A 383 19.75 -3.13 -4.25
C SER A 383 20.33 -4.55 -4.38
N LEU A 384 19.81 -5.38 -5.31
CA LEU A 384 20.35 -6.71 -5.61
C LEU A 384 20.63 -6.88 -7.11
N LYS A 385 21.93 -7.01 -7.45
CA LYS A 385 22.42 -7.18 -8.83
C LYS A 385 21.70 -8.30 -9.60
N TRP A 386 21.34 -9.38 -8.92
CA TRP A 386 20.79 -10.59 -9.52
C TRP A 386 19.26 -10.64 -9.64
N LEU A 387 18.52 -9.76 -8.93
CA LEU A 387 17.06 -9.87 -8.80
C LEU A 387 16.27 -9.14 -9.91
N ALA A 388 16.92 -8.24 -10.64
CA ALA A 388 16.28 -7.41 -11.67
C ALA A 388 16.42 -7.98 -13.09
N LEU A 389 16.67 -9.29 -13.22
CA LEU A 389 17.23 -9.90 -14.43
C LEU A 389 16.38 -10.96 -15.13
N GLU A 390 15.06 -10.77 -15.19
CA GLU A 390 14.28 -11.35 -16.28
C GLU A 390 13.10 -10.46 -16.76
N ASN A 391 13.29 -9.91 -17.96
CA ASN A 391 12.24 -9.78 -18.99
C ASN A 391 10.99 -8.94 -18.70
N GLY A 392 11.03 -7.99 -17.77
CA GLY A 392 9.89 -7.08 -17.59
C GLY A 392 8.61 -7.79 -17.08
N ARG A 393 8.68 -9.06 -16.65
CA ARG A 393 7.51 -9.83 -16.18
C ARG A 393 7.18 -9.54 -14.72
N ILE A 394 8.18 -9.51 -13.83
CA ILE A 394 8.05 -8.90 -12.49
C ILE A 394 7.44 -7.49 -12.62
N PHE A 395 7.95 -6.72 -13.59
CA PHE A 395 7.52 -5.34 -13.81
C PHE A 395 6.13 -5.21 -14.46
N ARG A 396 5.65 -6.17 -15.26
CA ARG A 396 4.26 -6.18 -15.76
C ARG A 396 3.23 -6.44 -14.66
N CYS A 397 3.58 -7.24 -13.64
CA CYS A 397 2.77 -7.36 -12.43
C CYS A 397 2.69 -6.05 -11.64
N LEU A 398 3.73 -5.21 -11.69
CA LEU A 398 3.76 -3.89 -11.04
C LEU A 398 3.07 -2.79 -11.86
N ASP A 399 3.18 -2.82 -13.19
CA ASP A 399 2.51 -1.84 -14.09
C ASP A 399 0.98 -1.94 -14.08
N HIS A 400 0.41 -3.07 -13.63
CA HIS A 400 -1.04 -3.29 -13.63
C HIS A 400 -1.70 -2.72 -12.36
N ASN A 401 -2.02 -1.42 -12.45
CA ASN A 401 -2.94 -0.62 -11.61
C ASN A 401 -4.39 -1.18 -11.53
N LYS A 402 -4.57 -2.51 -11.45
CA LYS A 402 -5.86 -3.21 -11.37
C LYS A 402 -5.96 -4.18 -10.19
N LEU A 403 -4.84 -4.55 -9.56
CA LEU A 403 -4.81 -5.55 -8.49
C LEU A 403 -5.65 -5.18 -7.25
N ILE A 404 -5.94 -3.90 -7.04
CA ILE A 404 -6.60 -3.38 -5.82
C ILE A 404 -8.13 -3.58 -5.85
N LEU A 405 -8.77 -3.68 -7.02
CA LEU A 405 -10.22 -3.93 -7.13
C LEU A 405 -10.59 -5.38 -7.44
N THR A 406 -9.73 -6.16 -8.11
CA THR A 406 -9.92 -7.62 -8.16
C THR A 406 -9.56 -8.30 -6.83
N SER A 407 -8.82 -7.64 -5.92
CA SER A 407 -8.38 -8.21 -4.64
C SER A 407 -9.49 -8.89 -3.84
N MET A 408 -10.72 -8.35 -3.79
CA MET A 408 -11.82 -9.03 -3.06
C MET A 408 -12.28 -10.35 -3.70
N GLU A 409 -12.29 -10.46 -5.04
CA GLU A 409 -12.61 -11.71 -5.73
C GLU A 409 -11.40 -12.67 -5.73
N THR A 410 -10.18 -12.15 -5.92
CA THR A 410 -8.95 -12.95 -5.93
C THR A 410 -8.58 -13.47 -4.55
N ASN A 411 -8.82 -12.73 -3.46
CA ASN A 411 -8.62 -13.24 -2.10
C ASN A 411 -9.58 -14.40 -1.79
N LEU A 412 -10.82 -14.34 -2.26
CA LEU A 412 -11.79 -15.44 -2.15
C LEU A 412 -11.39 -16.63 -3.03
N GLN A 413 -10.82 -16.41 -4.21
CA GLN A 413 -10.38 -17.49 -5.09
C GLN A 413 -9.08 -18.14 -4.61
N VAL A 414 -8.08 -17.36 -4.18
CA VAL A 414 -6.84 -17.88 -3.59
C VAL A 414 -7.13 -18.62 -2.27
N LEU A 415 -8.03 -18.14 -1.42
CA LEU A 415 -8.45 -18.90 -0.22
C LEU A 415 -9.18 -20.20 -0.58
N LYS A 416 -10.00 -20.24 -1.65
CA LYS A 416 -10.60 -21.48 -2.14
C LYS A 416 -9.55 -22.45 -2.68
N ASP A 417 -8.66 -21.98 -3.54
CA ASP A 417 -7.65 -22.81 -4.21
C ASP A 417 -6.57 -23.31 -3.23
N VAL A 418 -6.35 -22.60 -2.11
CA VAL A 418 -5.45 -23.02 -1.01
C VAL A 418 -6.13 -23.98 -0.03
N CYS A 419 -7.47 -24.00 0.06
CA CYS A 419 -8.19 -24.97 0.90
C CYS A 419 -8.55 -26.28 0.19
N LEU A 420 -8.43 -26.32 -1.14
CA LEU A 420 -8.76 -27.48 -1.99
C LEU A 420 -7.56 -28.41 -2.29
N PHE A 421 -6.54 -28.43 -1.42
CA PHE A 421 -5.40 -29.36 -1.45
C PHE A 421 -5.15 -30.03 -0.11
#